data_AF-A0A4Q4QPU2-F1
#
_entry.id   AF-A0A4Q4QPU2-F1
#
_cell.length_a   1.000
_cell.length_b   1.000
_cell.length_c   1.000
_cell.angle_alpha   90.00
_cell.angle_beta   90.00
_cell.angle_gamma   90.00
#
_symmetry.space_group_name_H-M   'P 1'
#
loop_
_entity.id
_entity.type
_entity.pdbx_description
1 polymer ?
#
loop_
_entity_poly.entity_id
_entity_poly.type
_entity_poly.pdbx_seq_one_letter_code
_entity_poly.pdbx_strand_id
1 'polypeptide(L)'
;MSQLINRIRLPRAFRPPAQINAEEGTNGHPETNRGKTAPKEAEDGKDKSQQSDMQPVGFWHPDLRQVRNRAVVKWIITTAFLMAFILAVLSLYWAVFFKVENRLSHLLVYVVDMDGAAPYDNTGNAPFVGPTITQLVQQQLSSGQPTLGWGVRPGSDFNNDPIQVRQAVYNWDAWAAIIINPNASALLYSAIANGNASYDPLGACQLIYQDARDDTNWFDFMFPIISQFMTQAQSMVGQQWAQMAMQRASDPAVLSNIQNVPQAINPAIGFSEFNLRPFYPYTGIPAVSIGLIYLIIISFFSFSFYMPIHMQYLKPENHPPLKFPHLIIWRWCATISAYFMLSLAYSFVSMAFQINFWHTNSITSETQVTNMMEGNPVSYGSGTFVVYWMLNFFGMIALGLACENVAMVVGMPWMGLFLIFWVISNVSTSFYDIEIAPGFYRWGYAWPLHSIVEGSRSILFDLHSRIGLDFGILIAWGAVNTLFFPLCCWFMRWKTQHNIHEYWPLD
;
A
#
# COMPACT_ATOMS: atom_id res chain seq x y z
N MET A 1 -36.66 -10.77 -44.06
CA MET A 1 -36.24 -10.33 -42.71
C MET A 1 -35.27 -9.13 -42.79
N SER A 2 -35.55 -8.13 -43.64
CA SER A 2 -34.61 -7.04 -44.01
C SER A 2 -35.32 -5.67 -44.15
N GLN A 3 -36.39 -5.40 -43.40
CA GLN A 3 -37.09 -4.11 -43.47
C GLN A 3 -37.46 -3.48 -42.12
N LEU A 4 -36.95 -3.99 -41.00
CA LEU A 4 -37.35 -3.52 -39.66
C LEU A 4 -36.22 -2.94 -38.79
N ILE A 5 -35.04 -2.67 -39.34
CA ILE A 5 -33.89 -2.10 -38.58
C ILE A 5 -33.68 -0.59 -38.86
N ASN A 6 -34.42 0.04 -39.78
CA ASN A 6 -34.11 1.41 -40.24
C ASN A 6 -34.97 2.54 -39.65
N ARG A 7 -35.50 2.39 -38.43
CA ARG A 7 -36.21 3.49 -37.74
C ARG A 7 -35.88 3.56 -36.25
N ILE A 8 -34.65 3.95 -35.93
CA ILE A 8 -34.37 4.69 -34.70
C ILE A 8 -33.83 6.05 -35.13
N ARG A 9 -34.71 7.06 -35.20
CA ARG A 9 -34.28 8.45 -35.38
C ARG A 9 -33.66 8.90 -34.07
N LEU A 10 -32.33 9.05 -34.04
CA LEU A 10 -31.64 9.68 -32.93
C LEU A 10 -32.22 11.09 -32.69
N PRO A 11 -32.44 11.49 -31.42
CA PRO A 11 -32.88 12.84 -31.07
C PRO A 11 -31.95 13.87 -31.72
N ARG A 12 -32.48 15.04 -32.13
CA ARG A 12 -31.75 16.08 -32.88
C ARG A 12 -30.40 16.49 -32.25
N ALA A 13 -30.25 16.29 -30.93
CA ALA A 13 -29.03 16.55 -30.18
C ALA A 13 -27.87 15.57 -30.45
N PHE A 14 -28.12 14.41 -31.06
CA PHE A 14 -27.14 13.35 -31.31
C PHE A 14 -26.80 13.17 -32.80
N ARG A 15 -27.26 14.07 -33.68
CA ARG A 15 -26.97 14.01 -35.12
C ARG A 15 -25.85 14.98 -35.51
N PRO A 16 -24.94 14.59 -36.41
CA PRO A 16 -23.87 15.46 -36.90
C PRO A 16 -24.43 16.68 -37.65
N PRO A 17 -23.73 17.83 -37.65
CA PRO A 17 -24.19 19.09 -38.25
C PRO A 17 -24.60 18.95 -39.73
N ALA A 18 -23.85 18.13 -40.49
CA ALA A 18 -24.12 17.87 -41.90
C ALA A 18 -25.50 17.21 -42.16
N GLN A 19 -25.98 16.37 -41.25
CA GLN A 19 -27.31 15.75 -41.36
C GLN A 19 -28.45 16.72 -41.03
N ILE A 20 -28.21 17.69 -40.14
CA ILE A 20 -29.21 18.69 -39.75
C ILE A 20 -29.38 19.72 -40.88
N ASN A 21 -28.27 20.15 -41.48
CA ASN A 21 -28.29 21.12 -42.58
C ASN A 21 -28.92 20.55 -43.87
N ALA A 22 -28.77 19.24 -44.13
CA ALA A 22 -29.40 18.57 -45.26
C ALA A 22 -30.94 18.46 -45.13
N GLU A 23 -31.47 18.36 -43.91
CA GLU A 23 -32.91 18.32 -43.64
C GLU A 23 -33.56 19.73 -43.63
N GLU A 24 -32.80 20.79 -43.36
CA GLU A 24 -33.31 22.17 -43.38
C GLU A 24 -33.33 22.80 -44.78
N GLY A 25 -32.50 22.32 -45.72
CA GLY A 25 -32.53 22.75 -47.12
C GLY A 25 -33.74 22.30 -47.93
N THR A 26 -34.63 21.47 -47.37
CA THR A 26 -35.77 20.87 -48.09
C THR A 26 -37.15 21.42 -47.71
N ASN A 27 -37.27 22.28 -46.69
CA ASN A 27 -38.57 22.82 -46.28
C ASN A 27 -38.60 24.35 -46.37
N GLY A 28 -39.31 24.86 -47.39
CA GLY A 28 -39.50 26.30 -47.62
C GLY A 28 -40.30 27.02 -46.53
N HIS A 29 -39.75 28.17 -46.10
CA HIS A 29 -40.34 29.47 -45.70
C HIS A 29 -41.76 29.59 -45.07
N PRO A 30 -42.01 30.57 -44.15
CA PRO A 30 -42.05 31.99 -44.56
C PRO A 30 -41.51 33.05 -43.59
N GLU A 31 -41.32 34.21 -44.22
CA GLU A 31 -40.83 35.52 -43.82
C GLU A 31 -41.52 36.16 -42.60
N THR A 32 -40.77 37.01 -41.86
CA THR A 32 -41.33 38.22 -41.24
C THR A 32 -40.49 39.44 -41.58
N ASN A 33 -41.12 40.30 -42.38
CA ASN A 33 -40.74 41.65 -42.81
C ASN A 33 -40.41 42.59 -41.64
N ARG A 34 -39.30 43.35 -41.75
CA ARG A 34 -39.26 44.77 -41.33
C ARG A 34 -38.11 45.53 -42.00
N GLY A 35 -38.48 46.51 -42.84
CA GLY A 35 -37.69 47.71 -43.11
C GLY A 35 -36.87 47.72 -44.41
N LYS A 36 -37.50 48.12 -45.52
CA LYS A 36 -36.83 48.55 -46.75
C LYS A 36 -36.20 49.93 -46.59
N THR A 37 -34.92 50.05 -46.94
CA THR A 37 -34.36 51.25 -47.60
C THR A 37 -33.48 50.78 -48.76
N ALA A 38 -33.72 51.34 -49.94
CA ALA A 38 -33.19 50.91 -51.23
C ALA A 38 -31.76 51.44 -51.51
N PRO A 39 -31.04 50.90 -52.51
CA PRO A 39 -29.58 50.96 -52.62
C PRO A 39 -29.07 52.20 -53.37
N LYS A 40 -27.82 52.57 -53.10
CA LYS A 40 -26.99 53.34 -54.03
C LYS A 40 -25.67 52.61 -54.20
N GLU A 41 -25.41 52.22 -55.44
CA GLU A 41 -24.17 51.63 -55.94
C GLU A 41 -23.01 52.64 -55.86
N ALA A 42 -21.81 52.14 -55.53
CA ALA A 42 -20.58 52.34 -56.31
C ALA A 42 -19.46 51.44 -55.74
N GLU A 43 -18.71 50.85 -56.66
CA GLU A 43 -17.59 49.92 -56.49
C GLU A 43 -16.50 50.38 -55.51
N ASP A 44 -15.89 49.45 -54.77
CA ASP A 44 -14.49 48.98 -55.02
C ASP A 44 -13.89 48.28 -53.77
N GLY A 45 -13.23 47.15 -53.99
CA GLY A 45 -12.07 46.69 -53.22
C GLY A 45 -12.22 46.18 -51.78
N LYS A 46 -12.24 44.85 -51.66
CA LYS A 46 -11.59 43.95 -50.66
C LYS A 46 -12.55 43.03 -49.89
N ASP A 47 -12.55 41.77 -50.32
CA ASP A 47 -12.87 40.61 -49.49
C ASP A 47 -11.96 40.59 -48.25
N LYS A 48 -12.43 41.21 -47.18
CA LYS A 48 -12.14 40.77 -45.81
C LYS A 48 -13.37 40.01 -45.36
N SER A 49 -13.25 38.69 -45.27
CA SER A 49 -14.16 37.85 -44.50
C SER A 49 -14.43 38.51 -43.15
N GLN A 50 -15.62 39.10 -43.01
CA GLN A 50 -16.11 39.65 -41.75
C GLN A 50 -16.24 38.50 -40.76
N GLN A 51 -15.19 38.28 -39.97
CA GLN A 51 -15.35 37.74 -38.64
C GLN A 51 -16.12 38.83 -37.88
N SER A 52 -17.45 38.68 -37.82
CA SER A 52 -18.30 39.50 -36.97
C SER A 52 -17.70 39.44 -35.57
N ASP A 53 -17.24 40.58 -35.03
CA ASP A 53 -16.87 40.75 -33.63
C ASP A 53 -18.11 40.41 -32.79
N MET A 54 -18.26 39.13 -32.43
CA MET A 54 -19.29 38.68 -31.51
C MET A 54 -18.90 39.21 -30.13
N GLN A 55 -19.55 40.30 -29.72
CA GLN A 55 -19.38 40.83 -28.38
C GLN A 55 -19.78 39.75 -27.36
N PRO A 56 -19.02 39.59 -26.26
CA PRO A 56 -19.35 38.61 -25.23
C PRO A 56 -20.72 38.92 -24.63
N VAL A 57 -21.67 38.00 -24.82
CA VAL A 57 -23.04 38.11 -24.29
C VAL A 57 -23.18 37.33 -22.97
N GLY A 58 -24.17 37.70 -22.16
CA GLY A 58 -24.49 36.99 -20.92
C GLY A 58 -24.95 35.53 -21.17
N PHE A 59 -24.72 34.65 -20.20
CA PHE A 59 -25.01 33.20 -20.30
C PHE A 59 -26.46 32.84 -20.71
N TRP A 60 -27.42 33.71 -20.38
CA TRP A 60 -28.84 33.52 -20.68
C TRP A 60 -29.29 34.13 -22.01
N HIS A 61 -28.36 34.67 -22.81
CA HIS A 61 -28.68 35.24 -24.12
C HIS A 61 -29.34 34.18 -25.04
N PRO A 62 -30.41 34.52 -25.79
CA PRO A 62 -31.12 33.57 -26.65
C PRO A 62 -30.21 32.84 -27.65
N ASP A 63 -29.20 33.53 -28.17
CA ASP A 63 -28.25 32.99 -29.16
C ASP A 63 -27.38 31.87 -28.57
N LEU A 64 -27.16 31.85 -27.25
CA LEU A 64 -26.43 30.80 -26.56
C LEU A 64 -27.33 29.61 -26.16
N ARG A 65 -28.63 29.62 -26.43
CA ARG A 65 -29.55 28.56 -25.99
C ARG A 65 -29.15 27.17 -26.49
N GLN A 66 -28.72 27.05 -27.75
CA GLN A 66 -28.27 25.77 -28.31
C GLN A 66 -26.94 25.32 -27.72
N VAL A 67 -25.98 26.25 -27.58
CA VAL A 67 -24.66 25.99 -26.99
C VAL A 67 -24.81 25.57 -25.52
N ARG A 68 -25.62 26.29 -24.74
CA ARG A 68 -25.93 25.97 -23.35
C ARG A 68 -26.51 24.57 -23.20
N ASN A 69 -27.52 24.21 -24.01
CA ASN A 69 -28.13 22.88 -23.92
C ASN A 69 -27.13 21.77 -24.25
N ARG A 70 -26.29 21.95 -25.28
CA ARG A 70 -25.21 20.99 -25.61
C ARG A 70 -24.17 20.91 -24.50
N ALA A 71 -23.75 22.05 -23.95
CA ALA A 71 -22.77 22.12 -22.87
C ALA A 71 -23.29 21.44 -21.60
N VAL A 72 -24.54 21.68 -21.20
CA VAL A 72 -25.16 21.03 -20.03
C VAL A 72 -25.26 19.53 -20.24
N VAL A 73 -25.70 19.04 -21.41
CA VAL A 73 -25.76 17.61 -21.70
C VAL A 73 -24.37 16.97 -21.65
N LYS A 74 -23.37 17.57 -22.31
CA LYS A 74 -21.98 17.08 -22.27
C LYS A 74 -21.43 17.09 -20.83
N TRP A 75 -21.74 18.12 -20.05
CA TRP A 75 -21.35 18.22 -18.64
C TRP A 75 -21.98 17.11 -17.80
N ILE A 76 -23.30 16.89 -17.93
CA ILE A 76 -24.00 15.81 -17.20
C ILE A 76 -23.40 14.44 -17.55
N ILE A 77 -23.19 14.14 -18.83
CA ILE A 77 -22.62 12.85 -19.27
C ILE A 77 -21.20 12.68 -18.72
N THR A 78 -20.38 13.73 -18.82
CA THR A 78 -18.99 13.69 -18.32
C THR A 78 -18.96 13.50 -16.80
N THR A 79 -19.78 14.24 -16.05
CA THR A 79 -19.88 14.11 -14.59
C THR A 79 -20.40 12.73 -14.18
N ALA A 80 -21.45 12.21 -14.85
CA ALA A 80 -21.98 10.88 -14.56
C ALA A 80 -20.94 9.78 -14.83
N PHE A 81 -20.17 9.91 -15.91
CA PHE A 81 -19.07 9.01 -16.22
C PHE A 81 -17.97 9.08 -15.15
N LEU A 82 -17.54 10.28 -14.75
CA LEU A 82 -16.53 10.45 -13.70
C LEU A 82 -17.02 9.90 -12.36
N MET A 83 -18.30 10.09 -12.00
CA MET A 83 -18.89 9.50 -10.80
C MET A 83 -18.84 7.98 -10.84
N ALA A 84 -19.21 7.36 -11.97
CA ALA A 84 -19.14 5.91 -12.13
C ALA A 84 -17.69 5.39 -12.04
N PHE A 85 -16.74 6.10 -12.66
CA PHE A 85 -15.32 5.78 -12.58
C PHE A 85 -14.77 5.86 -11.16
N ILE A 86 -15.08 6.96 -10.45
CA ILE A 86 -14.68 7.16 -9.05
C ILE A 86 -15.24 6.04 -8.18
N LEU A 87 -16.54 5.72 -8.31
CA LEU A 87 -17.14 4.61 -7.57
C LEU A 87 -16.45 3.28 -7.86
N ALA A 88 -16.13 2.99 -9.13
CA ALA A 88 -15.48 1.74 -9.51
C ALA A 88 -14.05 1.63 -8.94
N VAL A 89 -13.23 2.67 -9.10
CA VAL A 89 -11.81 2.62 -8.70
C VAL A 89 -11.64 2.82 -7.20
N LEU A 90 -12.35 3.76 -6.58
CA LEU A 90 -12.27 3.93 -5.12
C LEU A 90 -12.80 2.70 -4.40
N SER A 91 -13.77 1.98 -4.93
CA SER A 91 -14.22 0.72 -4.30
C SER A 91 -13.06 -0.26 -4.06
N LEU A 92 -12.00 -0.26 -4.88
CA LEU A 92 -10.81 -1.08 -4.63
C LEU A 92 -10.12 -0.70 -3.32
N TYR A 93 -10.03 0.58 -2.98
CA TYR A 93 -9.35 1.00 -1.76
C TYR A 93 -10.15 0.65 -0.51
N TRP A 94 -11.48 0.87 -0.52
CA TRP A 94 -12.33 0.53 0.64
C TRP A 94 -12.54 -0.98 0.79
N ALA A 95 -12.61 -1.73 -0.32
CA ALA A 95 -12.91 -3.14 -0.27
C ALA A 95 -11.77 -4.00 0.31
N VAL A 96 -10.54 -3.50 0.42
CA VAL A 96 -9.44 -4.18 1.13
C VAL A 96 -9.84 -4.49 2.59
N PHE A 97 -10.48 -3.53 3.26
CA PHE A 97 -10.91 -3.67 4.66
C PHE A 97 -12.25 -4.37 4.84
N PHE A 98 -12.97 -4.67 3.76
CA PHE A 98 -14.34 -5.15 3.86
C PHE A 98 -14.41 -6.50 4.58
N LYS A 99 -14.97 -6.51 5.80
CA LYS A 99 -15.00 -7.67 6.72
C LYS A 99 -13.62 -8.19 7.14
N VAL A 100 -12.67 -7.28 7.37
CA VAL A 100 -11.30 -7.63 7.83
C VAL A 100 -11.31 -8.43 9.13
N GLU A 101 -12.23 -8.12 10.06
CA GLU A 101 -12.39 -8.82 11.35
C GLU A 101 -12.50 -10.35 11.18
N ASN A 102 -13.25 -10.81 10.18
CA ASN A 102 -13.46 -12.24 9.90
C ASN A 102 -12.20 -12.95 9.35
N ARG A 103 -11.14 -12.22 9.04
CA ARG A 103 -9.89 -12.73 8.46
C ARG A 103 -8.67 -12.47 9.34
N LEU A 104 -8.84 -11.86 10.51
CA LEU A 104 -7.77 -11.70 11.50
C LEU A 104 -7.17 -13.06 11.92
N SER A 105 -7.92 -14.15 11.73
CA SER A 105 -7.43 -15.52 11.95
C SER A 105 -6.28 -15.93 11.02
N HIS A 106 -6.01 -15.19 9.95
CA HIS A 106 -4.82 -15.42 9.10
C HIS A 106 -3.54 -14.86 9.73
N LEU A 107 -3.64 -13.89 10.66
CA LEU A 107 -2.50 -13.38 11.41
C LEU A 107 -2.11 -14.40 12.49
N LEU A 108 -1.16 -15.27 12.15
CA LEU A 108 -0.72 -16.37 13.00
C LEU A 108 0.09 -15.84 14.19
N VAL A 109 -0.34 -16.19 15.40
CA VAL A 109 0.39 -15.93 16.64
C VAL A 109 0.71 -17.25 17.33
N TYR A 110 1.99 -17.52 17.53
CA TYR A 110 2.41 -18.73 18.23
C TYR A 110 2.19 -18.60 19.73
N VAL A 111 1.73 -19.69 20.36
CA VAL A 111 1.75 -19.85 21.81
C VAL A 111 2.58 -21.09 22.10
N VAL A 112 3.80 -20.87 22.56
CA VAL A 112 4.79 -21.92 22.76
C VAL A 112 4.85 -22.27 24.24
N ASP A 113 4.37 -23.46 24.57
CA ASP A 113 4.40 -23.97 25.94
C ASP A 113 5.71 -24.72 26.17
N MET A 114 6.60 -24.13 26.96
CA MET A 114 7.82 -24.79 27.44
C MET A 114 7.74 -25.12 28.94
N ASP A 115 6.64 -24.81 29.64
CA ASP A 115 6.54 -24.89 31.09
C ASP A 115 6.79 -26.31 31.60
N GLY A 116 7.77 -26.47 32.51
CA GLY A 116 8.19 -27.77 33.01
C GLY A 116 9.14 -28.54 32.07
N ALA A 117 9.68 -27.91 31.02
CA ALA A 117 10.77 -28.49 30.25
C ALA A 117 12.09 -28.53 31.07
N ALA A 118 13.00 -29.43 30.71
CA ALA A 118 14.31 -29.54 31.36
C ALA A 118 15.05 -28.18 31.41
N PRO A 119 15.67 -27.81 32.53
CA PRO A 119 15.94 -28.61 33.74
C PRO A 119 14.82 -28.60 34.80
N TYR A 120 13.62 -28.10 34.49
CA TYR A 120 12.50 -27.94 35.43
C TYR A 120 11.48 -29.08 35.41
N ASP A 121 11.77 -30.14 34.63
CA ASP A 121 10.97 -31.35 34.47
C ASP A 121 10.88 -32.22 35.73
N ASN A 122 11.86 -32.09 36.64
CA ASN A 122 11.96 -32.90 37.86
C ASN A 122 11.83 -32.09 39.16
N THR A 123 11.05 -30.99 39.15
CA THR A 123 10.89 -30.10 40.31
C THR A 123 9.94 -30.62 41.40
N GLY A 124 9.28 -31.76 41.18
CA GLY A 124 8.33 -32.37 42.10
C GLY A 124 6.95 -31.68 42.15
N ASN A 125 6.74 -30.61 41.39
CA ASN A 125 5.45 -29.96 41.21
C ASN A 125 5.04 -30.05 39.73
N ALA A 126 3.75 -30.27 39.46
CA ALA A 126 3.26 -30.32 38.09
C ALA A 126 3.24 -28.90 37.48
N PRO A 127 3.67 -28.72 36.21
CA PRO A 127 3.51 -27.47 35.48
C PRO A 127 2.02 -27.18 35.28
N PHE A 128 1.63 -25.92 35.46
CA PHE A 128 0.25 -25.49 35.32
C PHE A 128 0.10 -24.20 34.50
N VAL A 129 1.07 -23.28 34.55
CA VAL A 129 1.01 -22.01 33.79
C VAL A 129 0.85 -22.29 32.29
N GLY A 130 1.67 -23.18 31.75
CA GLY A 130 1.59 -23.66 30.35
C GLY A 130 0.20 -24.17 29.96
N PRO A 131 -0.28 -25.25 30.62
CA PRO A 131 -1.60 -25.81 30.41
C PRO A 131 -2.76 -24.81 30.55
N THR A 132 -2.70 -23.89 31.52
CA THR A 132 -3.77 -22.89 31.72
C THR A 132 -3.84 -21.89 30.57
N ILE A 133 -2.70 -21.40 30.08
CA ILE A 133 -2.65 -20.47 28.95
C ILE A 133 -3.07 -21.16 27.65
N THR A 134 -2.63 -22.40 27.41
CA THR A 134 -3.06 -23.17 26.24
C THR A 134 -4.55 -23.51 26.28
N GLN A 135 -5.12 -23.73 27.46
CA GLN A 135 -6.57 -23.87 27.63
C GLN A 135 -7.32 -22.58 27.26
N LEU A 136 -6.81 -21.40 27.63
CA LEU A 136 -7.40 -20.12 27.23
C LEU A 136 -7.40 -19.96 25.70
N VAL A 137 -6.32 -20.34 25.02
CA VAL A 137 -6.27 -20.37 23.55
C VAL A 137 -7.40 -21.23 22.98
N GLN A 138 -7.58 -22.44 23.51
CA GLN A 138 -8.64 -23.34 23.06
C GLN A 138 -10.05 -22.77 23.31
N GLN A 139 -10.25 -22.05 24.42
CA GLN A 139 -11.52 -21.36 24.71
C GLN A 139 -11.78 -20.23 23.71
N GLN A 140 -10.78 -19.44 23.35
CA GLN A 140 -10.95 -18.38 22.35
C GLN A 140 -11.26 -18.95 20.96
N LEU A 141 -10.53 -19.98 20.53
CA LEU A 141 -10.75 -20.65 19.23
C LEU A 141 -12.14 -21.31 19.14
N SER A 142 -12.73 -21.74 20.26
CA SER A 142 -14.06 -22.36 20.31
C SER A 142 -15.20 -21.36 20.54
N SER A 143 -14.91 -20.09 20.84
CA SER A 143 -15.91 -19.06 21.16
C SER A 143 -16.81 -18.65 19.99
N GLY A 144 -16.37 -18.93 18.75
CA GLY A 144 -17.07 -18.51 17.53
C GLY A 144 -16.97 -17.00 17.24
N GLN A 145 -16.23 -16.23 18.06
CA GLN A 145 -15.92 -14.83 17.80
C GLN A 145 -14.70 -14.71 16.88
N PRO A 146 -14.57 -13.63 16.10
CA PRO A 146 -13.34 -13.36 15.36
C PRO A 146 -12.14 -13.23 16.30
N THR A 147 -11.11 -14.03 16.09
CA THR A 147 -9.84 -14.00 16.84
C THR A 147 -8.65 -13.95 15.90
N LEU A 148 -7.46 -13.73 16.46
CA LEU A 148 -6.21 -13.98 15.76
C LEU A 148 -6.04 -15.49 15.47
N GLY A 149 -5.12 -15.80 14.56
CA GLY A 149 -4.76 -17.17 14.22
C GLY A 149 -3.90 -17.80 15.31
N TRP A 150 -4.48 -18.13 16.46
CA TRP A 150 -3.71 -18.73 17.54
C TRP A 150 -3.20 -20.13 17.16
N GLY A 151 -1.87 -20.31 17.21
CA GLY A 151 -1.21 -21.59 16.94
C GLY A 151 -0.44 -22.09 18.15
N VAL A 152 -1.01 -23.04 18.89
CA VAL A 152 -0.27 -23.70 19.99
C VAL A 152 0.84 -24.58 19.39
N ARG A 153 2.04 -24.47 19.93
CA ARG A 153 3.21 -25.29 19.56
C ARG A 153 3.87 -25.82 20.83
N PRO A 154 4.25 -27.11 20.87
CA PRO A 154 5.04 -27.63 21.98
C PRO A 154 6.45 -27.02 21.96
N GLY A 155 7.03 -26.79 23.14
CA GLY A 155 8.41 -26.32 23.26
C GLY A 155 9.45 -27.20 22.56
N SER A 156 9.15 -28.50 22.37
CA SER A 156 10.01 -29.45 21.66
C SER A 156 10.30 -29.06 20.21
N ASP A 157 9.38 -28.37 19.53
CA ASP A 157 9.57 -27.92 18.14
C ASP A 157 10.71 -26.88 18.03
N PHE A 158 11.06 -26.25 19.16
CA PHE A 158 12.07 -25.21 19.29
C PHE A 158 13.22 -25.64 20.22
N ASN A 159 13.39 -26.94 20.45
CA ASN A 159 14.37 -27.50 21.40
C ASN A 159 14.27 -26.92 22.82
N ASN A 160 13.08 -26.44 23.22
CA ASN A 160 12.82 -25.70 24.46
C ASN A 160 13.71 -24.46 24.65
N ASP A 161 14.15 -23.85 23.56
CA ASP A 161 14.95 -22.62 23.55
C ASP A 161 14.08 -21.43 23.10
N PRO A 162 13.79 -20.45 23.98
CA PRO A 162 13.07 -19.24 23.62
C PRO A 162 13.68 -18.48 22.44
N ILE A 163 15.00 -18.57 22.23
CA ILE A 163 15.68 -17.88 21.12
C ILE A 163 15.27 -18.46 19.76
N GLN A 164 15.00 -19.77 19.67
CA GLN A 164 14.51 -20.39 18.43
C GLN A 164 13.10 -19.91 18.07
N VAL A 165 12.26 -19.62 19.08
CA VAL A 165 10.95 -19.00 18.85
C VAL A 165 11.11 -17.57 18.34
N ARG A 166 12.06 -16.80 18.89
CA ARG A 166 12.36 -15.45 18.37
C ARG A 166 12.84 -15.50 16.93
N GLN A 167 13.66 -16.49 16.57
CA GLN A 167 14.10 -16.70 15.19
C GLN A 167 12.92 -17.00 14.26
N ALA A 168 11.95 -17.80 14.69
CA ALA A 168 10.76 -18.09 13.89
C ALA A 168 9.91 -16.82 13.66
N VAL A 169 9.76 -15.95 14.66
CA VAL A 169 9.10 -14.64 14.49
C VAL A 169 9.91 -13.76 13.53
N TYR A 170 11.24 -13.72 13.67
CA TYR A 170 12.12 -12.99 12.75
C TYR A 170 11.91 -13.45 11.31
N ASN A 171 11.95 -14.75 11.05
CA ASN A 171 11.76 -15.39 9.74
C ASN A 171 10.34 -15.29 9.15
N TRP A 172 9.43 -14.61 9.83
CA TRP A 172 8.02 -14.45 9.44
C TRP A 172 7.21 -15.76 9.41
N ASP A 173 7.64 -16.80 10.14
CA ASP A 173 6.84 -18.02 10.35
C ASP A 173 5.57 -17.75 11.17
N ALA A 174 5.59 -16.69 11.99
CA ALA A 174 4.44 -16.12 12.69
C ALA A 174 4.60 -14.60 12.80
N TRP A 175 3.50 -13.88 13.01
CA TRP A 175 3.50 -12.43 13.22
C TRP A 175 4.00 -12.04 14.62
N ALA A 176 3.65 -12.85 15.61
CA ALA A 176 4.10 -12.70 16.99
C ALA A 176 4.13 -14.06 17.68
N ALA A 177 4.77 -14.14 18.85
CA ALA A 177 4.77 -15.32 19.68
C ALA A 177 4.63 -14.98 21.16
N ILE A 178 3.86 -15.79 21.88
CA ILE A 178 3.81 -15.83 23.33
C ILE A 178 4.60 -17.07 23.76
N ILE A 179 5.70 -16.87 24.47
CA ILE A 179 6.55 -17.93 25.01
C ILE A 179 6.23 -18.09 26.48
N ILE A 180 5.92 -19.30 26.91
CA ILE A 180 5.78 -19.65 28.32
C ILE A 180 7.11 -20.28 28.72
N ASN A 181 7.85 -19.62 29.60
CA ASN A 181 9.23 -20.03 29.89
C ASN A 181 9.29 -21.39 30.60
N PRO A 182 10.37 -22.16 30.43
CA PRO A 182 10.52 -23.48 31.06
C PRO A 182 10.33 -23.53 32.57
N ASN A 183 10.60 -22.41 33.22
CA ASN A 183 10.63 -22.26 34.66
C ASN A 183 9.40 -21.55 35.24
N ALA A 184 8.38 -21.26 34.43
CA ALA A 184 7.24 -20.42 34.83
C ALA A 184 6.53 -20.95 36.08
N SER A 185 6.08 -22.21 36.07
CA SER A 185 5.47 -22.84 37.23
C SER A 185 6.48 -23.11 38.35
N ALA A 186 7.67 -23.59 38.00
CA ALA A 186 8.69 -23.98 38.97
C ALA A 186 9.15 -22.81 39.85
N LEU A 187 9.34 -21.62 39.26
CA LEU A 187 9.73 -20.42 40.01
C LEU A 187 8.59 -19.92 40.91
N LEU A 188 7.33 -20.05 40.51
CA LEU A 188 6.19 -19.71 41.38
C LEU A 188 6.14 -20.60 42.62
N TYR A 189 6.27 -21.92 42.44
CA TYR A 189 6.36 -22.85 43.56
C TYR A 189 7.56 -22.57 44.46
N SER A 190 8.73 -22.32 43.87
CA SER A 190 9.95 -21.98 44.62
C SER A 190 9.81 -20.66 45.39
N ALA A 191 9.15 -19.66 44.81
CA ALA A 191 8.99 -18.34 45.40
C ALA A 191 8.21 -18.40 46.72
N ILE A 192 7.09 -19.13 46.75
CA ILE A 192 6.29 -19.31 47.98
C ILE A 192 6.88 -20.34 48.94
N ALA A 193 7.63 -21.33 48.43
CA ALA A 193 8.29 -22.32 49.28
C ALA A 193 9.46 -21.72 50.06
N ASN A 194 10.21 -20.79 49.46
CA ASN A 194 11.44 -20.23 50.01
C ASN A 194 11.32 -18.77 50.46
N GLY A 195 10.20 -18.09 50.19
CA GLY A 195 10.05 -16.67 50.50
C GLY A 195 10.95 -15.77 49.63
N ASN A 196 11.15 -16.13 48.36
CA ASN A 196 12.02 -15.38 47.45
C ASN A 196 11.42 -14.04 47.03
N ALA A 197 11.73 -12.97 47.78
CA ALA A 197 11.28 -11.61 47.49
C ALA A 197 11.82 -11.03 46.16
N SER A 198 12.84 -11.67 45.56
CA SER A 198 13.38 -11.28 44.25
C SER A 198 12.68 -11.96 43.07
N TYR A 199 11.59 -12.69 43.31
CA TYR A 199 10.78 -13.25 42.23
C TYR A 199 10.18 -12.13 41.37
N ASP A 200 10.41 -12.23 40.06
CA ASP A 200 9.88 -11.32 39.05
C ASP A 200 8.81 -12.03 38.19
N PRO A 201 7.53 -11.61 38.28
CA PRO A 201 6.46 -12.14 37.45
C PRO A 201 6.71 -12.01 35.93
N LEU A 202 7.40 -10.96 35.48
CA LEU A 202 7.66 -10.72 34.05
C LEU A 202 8.59 -11.77 33.42
N GLY A 203 9.30 -12.54 34.25
CA GLY A 203 10.11 -13.66 33.83
C GLY A 203 9.33 -14.94 33.53
N ALA A 204 8.00 -14.98 33.74
CA ALA A 204 7.20 -16.18 33.49
C ALA A 204 6.89 -16.38 32.01
N CYS A 205 6.48 -15.32 31.31
CA CYS A 205 6.10 -15.37 29.90
C CYS A 205 6.78 -14.25 29.10
N GLN A 206 6.88 -14.41 27.79
CA GLN A 206 7.43 -13.42 26.87
C GLN A 206 6.46 -13.19 25.70
N LEU A 207 6.28 -11.95 25.27
CA LEU A 207 5.65 -11.57 24.01
C LEU A 207 6.75 -11.13 23.04
N ILE A 208 6.88 -11.82 21.90
CA ILE A 208 7.85 -11.52 20.85
C ILE A 208 7.11 -11.00 19.62
N TYR A 209 7.55 -9.89 19.05
CA TYR A 209 6.93 -9.29 17.87
C TYR A 209 7.89 -8.39 17.09
N GLN A 210 7.43 -7.91 15.93
CA GLN A 210 8.11 -6.93 15.08
C GLN A 210 7.07 -5.92 14.58
N ASP A 211 6.96 -4.75 15.20
CA ASP A 211 6.01 -3.73 14.74
C ASP A 211 6.47 -3.08 13.42
N ALA A 212 7.77 -3.09 13.11
CA ALA A 212 8.29 -2.60 11.84
C ALA A 212 7.81 -3.41 10.62
N ARG A 213 7.35 -4.66 10.82
CA ARG A 213 6.78 -5.49 9.76
C ARG A 213 5.54 -4.83 9.16
N ASP A 214 4.62 -4.38 10.01
CA ASP A 214 3.49 -3.53 9.64
C ASP A 214 2.94 -2.87 10.91
N ASP A 215 3.20 -1.58 11.07
CA ASP A 215 2.86 -0.82 12.27
C ASP A 215 1.34 -0.67 12.43
N THR A 216 0.64 -0.44 11.33
CA THR A 216 -0.81 -0.31 11.29
C THR A 216 -1.48 -1.60 11.75
N ASN A 217 -1.09 -2.75 11.18
CA ASN A 217 -1.65 -4.03 11.60
C ASN A 217 -1.36 -4.36 13.07
N TRP A 218 -0.15 -4.05 13.52
CA TRP A 218 0.24 -4.30 14.90
C TRP A 218 -0.62 -3.51 15.88
N PHE A 219 -0.72 -2.19 15.72
CA PHE A 219 -1.42 -1.33 16.67
C PHE A 219 -2.94 -1.36 16.53
N ASP A 220 -3.49 -1.44 15.31
CA ASP A 220 -4.93 -1.36 15.10
C ASP A 220 -5.65 -2.70 15.28
N PHE A 221 -4.97 -3.83 15.03
CA PHE A 221 -5.59 -5.16 15.05
C PHE A 221 -4.97 -6.12 16.06
N MET A 222 -3.65 -6.34 16.01
CA MET A 222 -3.03 -7.42 16.76
C MET A 222 -2.87 -7.11 18.25
N PHE A 223 -2.23 -5.99 18.58
CA PHE A 223 -1.86 -5.64 19.95
C PHE A 223 -3.08 -5.53 20.89
N PRO A 224 -4.22 -4.93 20.51
CA PRO A 224 -5.40 -4.89 21.38
C PRO A 224 -5.91 -6.30 21.75
N ILE A 225 -5.92 -7.23 20.79
CA ILE A 225 -6.37 -8.61 21.02
C ILE A 225 -5.36 -9.38 21.88
N ILE A 226 -4.06 -9.24 21.60
CA ILE A 226 -2.98 -9.88 22.37
C ILE A 226 -2.93 -9.34 23.80
N SER A 227 -3.04 -8.02 23.99
CA SER A 227 -3.06 -7.38 25.32
C SER A 227 -4.25 -7.86 26.16
N GLN A 228 -5.42 -7.98 25.55
CA GLN A 228 -6.60 -8.57 26.20
C GLN A 228 -6.37 -10.05 26.55
N PHE A 229 -5.78 -10.83 25.65
CA PHE A 229 -5.40 -12.23 25.91
C PHE A 229 -4.43 -12.35 27.08
N MET A 230 -3.36 -11.55 27.12
CA MET A 230 -2.37 -11.57 28.22
C MET A 230 -3.02 -11.23 29.56
N THR A 231 -3.92 -10.24 29.58
CA THR A 231 -4.68 -9.87 30.79
C THR A 231 -5.58 -11.01 31.26
N GLN A 232 -6.29 -11.68 30.34
CA GLN A 232 -7.12 -12.85 30.66
C GLN A 232 -6.28 -14.04 31.14
N ALA A 233 -5.15 -14.31 30.48
CA ALA A 233 -4.20 -15.35 30.85
C ALA A 233 -3.68 -15.15 32.27
N GLN A 234 -3.24 -13.93 32.60
CA GLN A 234 -2.79 -13.57 33.94
C GLN A 234 -3.90 -13.75 34.98
N SER A 235 -5.15 -13.39 34.66
CA SER A 235 -6.29 -13.59 35.55
C SER A 235 -6.59 -15.07 35.79
N MET A 236 -6.63 -15.90 34.74
CA MET A 236 -6.89 -17.34 34.85
C MET A 236 -5.79 -18.06 35.62
N VAL A 237 -4.53 -17.78 35.30
CA VAL A 237 -3.38 -18.34 36.01
C VAL A 237 -3.38 -17.89 37.46
N GLY A 238 -3.64 -16.61 37.73
CA GLY A 238 -3.72 -16.07 39.09
C GLY A 238 -4.83 -16.70 39.94
N GLN A 239 -6.01 -16.96 39.37
CA GLN A 239 -7.11 -17.64 40.06
C GLN A 239 -6.75 -19.08 40.42
N GLN A 240 -6.19 -19.84 39.48
CA GLN A 240 -5.77 -21.23 39.72
C GLN A 240 -4.60 -21.29 40.72
N TRP A 241 -3.64 -20.38 40.57
CA TRP A 241 -2.49 -20.26 41.45
C TRP A 241 -2.90 -19.91 42.89
N ALA A 242 -3.80 -18.95 43.08
CA ALA A 242 -4.27 -18.57 44.40
C ALA A 242 -4.91 -19.76 45.14
N GLN A 243 -5.68 -20.62 44.44
CA GLN A 243 -6.23 -21.84 45.03
C GLN A 243 -5.14 -22.82 45.46
N MET A 244 -4.13 -23.05 44.60
CA MET A 244 -3.00 -23.95 44.91
C MET A 244 -2.09 -23.41 46.02
N ALA A 245 -1.80 -22.11 46.03
CA ALA A 245 -1.01 -21.45 47.05
C ALA A 245 -1.72 -21.49 48.42
N MET A 246 -3.05 -21.23 48.45
CA MET A 246 -3.84 -21.33 49.68
C MET A 246 -3.93 -22.75 50.24
N GLN A 247 -3.99 -23.77 49.38
CA GLN A 247 -3.91 -25.17 49.82
C GLN A 247 -2.58 -25.48 50.52
N ARG A 248 -1.48 -24.86 50.07
CA ARG A 248 -0.14 -25.01 50.69
C ARG A 248 0.07 -24.13 51.92
N ALA A 249 -0.71 -23.07 52.06
CA ALA A 249 -0.67 -22.17 53.22
C ALA A 249 -1.17 -22.81 54.53
N SER A 250 -1.61 -24.07 54.52
CA SER A 250 -1.83 -24.85 55.74
C SER A 250 -0.54 -25.07 56.54
N ASP A 251 0.63 -24.98 55.89
CA ASP A 251 1.93 -24.92 56.56
C ASP A 251 2.24 -23.47 56.99
N PRO A 252 2.41 -23.20 58.31
CA PRO A 252 2.75 -21.87 58.82
C PRO A 252 4.01 -21.26 58.20
N ALA A 253 4.99 -22.08 57.82
CA ALA A 253 6.22 -21.60 57.18
C ALA A 253 5.93 -21.07 55.76
N VAL A 254 5.13 -21.80 54.98
CA VAL A 254 4.71 -21.37 53.64
C VAL A 254 3.83 -20.12 53.72
N LEU A 255 2.94 -20.03 54.71
CA LEU A 255 2.12 -18.83 54.92
C LEU A 255 2.98 -17.58 55.20
N SER A 256 4.01 -17.70 56.04
CA SER A 256 4.98 -16.62 56.27
C SER A 256 5.73 -16.25 54.98
N ASN A 257 6.15 -17.23 54.20
CA ASN A 257 6.83 -17.00 52.94
C ASN A 257 5.95 -16.32 51.88
N ILE A 258 4.66 -16.67 51.80
CA ILE A 258 3.68 -15.99 50.95
C ILE A 258 3.55 -14.51 51.33
N GLN A 259 3.54 -14.18 52.62
CA GLN A 259 3.51 -12.79 53.08
C GLN A 259 4.77 -12.00 52.66
N ASN A 260 5.92 -12.69 52.57
CA ASN A 260 7.18 -12.09 52.13
C ASN A 260 7.28 -11.92 50.60
N VAL A 261 6.43 -12.59 49.82
CA VAL A 261 6.46 -12.56 48.34
C VAL A 261 5.06 -12.28 47.75
N PRO A 262 4.47 -11.11 48.05
CA PRO A 262 3.12 -10.78 47.58
C PRO A 262 3.00 -10.80 46.05
N GLN A 263 4.07 -10.46 45.32
CA GLN A 263 4.08 -10.44 43.85
C GLN A 263 3.96 -11.84 43.23
N ALA A 264 4.35 -12.89 43.95
CA ALA A 264 4.14 -14.27 43.50
C ALA A 264 2.66 -14.69 43.60
N ILE A 265 1.81 -13.94 44.32
CA ILE A 265 0.36 -14.18 44.39
C ILE A 265 -0.41 -13.29 43.42
N ASN A 266 -0.08 -12.00 43.37
CA ASN A 266 -0.69 -11.04 42.45
C ASN A 266 0.41 -10.10 41.93
N PRO A 267 0.73 -10.09 40.62
CA PRO A 267 0.02 -10.72 39.51
C PRO A 267 0.28 -12.23 39.29
N ALA A 268 1.14 -12.86 40.09
CA ALA A 268 1.67 -14.21 39.90
C ALA A 268 2.55 -14.31 38.66
N ILE A 269 1.99 -14.18 37.46
CA ILE A 269 2.74 -14.15 36.19
C ILE A 269 2.65 -12.79 35.52
N GLY A 270 3.59 -12.53 34.62
CA GLY A 270 3.59 -11.38 33.73
C GLY A 270 4.25 -11.73 32.40
N PHE A 271 4.15 -10.80 31.45
CA PHE A 271 4.67 -10.95 30.09
C PHE A 271 5.73 -9.89 29.84
N SER A 272 6.96 -10.32 29.58
CA SER A 272 8.02 -9.45 29.10
C SER A 272 7.88 -9.23 27.60
N GLU A 273 7.92 -7.98 27.16
CA GLU A 273 7.74 -7.63 25.75
C GLU A 273 9.09 -7.45 25.05
N PHE A 274 9.29 -8.15 23.93
CA PHE A 274 10.48 -8.08 23.11
C PHE A 274 10.10 -7.77 21.66
N ASN A 275 10.18 -6.49 21.31
CA ASN A 275 10.08 -6.05 19.93
C ASN A 275 11.45 -6.25 19.24
N LEU A 276 11.57 -7.25 18.38
CA LEU A 276 12.83 -7.55 17.72
C LEU A 276 13.28 -6.42 16.78
N ARG A 277 12.31 -5.78 16.11
CA ARG A 277 12.53 -4.73 15.12
C ARG A 277 11.48 -3.60 15.30
N PRO A 278 11.83 -2.54 16.05
CA PRO A 278 10.95 -1.41 16.31
C PRO A 278 10.77 -0.49 15.11
N PHE A 279 9.56 0.01 14.88
CA PHE A 279 9.28 1.05 13.90
C PHE A 279 9.76 2.41 14.44
N TYR A 280 11.05 2.71 14.27
CA TYR A 280 11.65 3.99 14.68
C TYR A 280 12.84 4.35 13.77
N PRO A 281 13.20 5.61 13.50
CA PRO A 281 12.44 6.82 13.82
C PRO A 281 11.18 6.93 12.97
N TYR A 282 10.16 7.61 13.50
CA TYR A 282 8.89 7.85 12.80
C TYR A 282 9.04 8.70 11.53
N THR A 283 10.18 9.38 11.34
CA THR A 283 10.53 10.03 10.07
C THR A 283 10.71 9.03 8.93
N GLY A 284 10.82 7.73 9.22
CA GLY A 284 10.79 6.63 8.25
C GLY A 284 9.41 6.34 7.65
N ILE A 285 8.31 6.78 8.28
CA ILE A 285 6.93 6.50 7.81
C ILE A 285 6.76 6.86 6.32
N PRO A 286 7.13 8.07 5.84
CA PRO A 286 6.96 8.40 4.43
C PRO A 286 7.78 7.53 3.48
N ALA A 287 8.93 7.00 3.92
CA ALA A 287 9.81 6.17 3.10
C ALA A 287 9.25 4.76 2.83
N VAL A 288 8.32 4.27 3.67
CA VAL A 288 7.76 2.91 3.57
C VAL A 288 6.25 2.88 3.40
N SER A 289 5.59 4.03 3.27
CA SER A 289 4.13 4.14 3.16
C SER A 289 3.73 5.14 2.06
N ILE A 290 2.85 6.09 2.38
CA ILE A 290 2.22 7.06 1.47
C ILE A 290 3.25 7.87 0.67
N GLY A 291 4.44 8.13 1.23
CA GLY A 291 5.48 8.85 0.50
C GLY A 291 5.99 8.13 -0.74
N LEU A 292 5.80 6.81 -0.86
CA LEU A 292 6.11 6.04 -2.08
C LEU A 292 5.12 6.33 -3.22
N ILE A 293 3.96 6.93 -2.95
CA ILE A 293 3.08 7.44 -4.03
C ILE A 293 3.78 8.55 -4.81
N TYR A 294 4.61 9.37 -4.15
CA TYR A 294 5.36 10.42 -4.84
C TYR A 294 6.31 9.84 -5.89
N LEU A 295 6.81 8.61 -5.70
CA LEU A 295 7.62 7.92 -6.69
C LEU A 295 6.83 7.70 -7.99
N ILE A 296 5.57 7.25 -7.90
CA ILE A 296 4.66 7.12 -9.05
C ILE A 296 4.39 8.48 -9.69
N ILE A 297 4.07 9.49 -8.87
CA ILE A 297 3.70 10.83 -9.34
C ILE A 297 4.85 11.52 -10.07
N ILE A 298 6.08 11.45 -9.52
CA ILE A 298 7.27 12.04 -10.13
C ILE A 298 7.58 11.34 -11.46
N SER A 299 7.54 10.01 -11.48
CA SER A 299 7.72 9.24 -12.72
C SER A 299 6.63 9.49 -13.76
N PHE A 300 5.41 9.82 -13.34
CA PHE A 300 4.33 10.20 -14.25
C PHE A 300 4.58 11.58 -14.87
N PHE A 301 4.86 12.58 -14.05
CA PHE A 301 5.04 13.95 -14.55
C PHE A 301 6.31 14.13 -15.36
N SER A 302 7.34 13.29 -15.15
CA SER A 302 8.57 13.33 -15.96
C SER A 302 8.29 13.24 -17.46
N PHE A 303 7.35 12.38 -17.88
CA PHE A 303 6.95 12.24 -19.28
C PHE A 303 6.49 13.59 -19.87
N SER A 304 5.62 14.30 -19.15
CA SER A 304 5.09 15.59 -19.60
C SER A 304 6.16 16.67 -19.65
N PHE A 305 7.10 16.68 -18.70
CA PHE A 305 8.22 17.63 -18.69
C PHE A 305 9.24 17.37 -19.81
N TYR A 306 9.51 16.11 -20.14
CA TYR A 306 10.51 15.75 -21.15
C TYR A 306 9.94 15.69 -22.57
N MET A 307 8.62 15.56 -22.76
CA MET A 307 8.00 15.48 -24.08
C MET A 307 8.37 16.68 -25.00
N PRO A 308 8.31 17.95 -24.55
CA PRO A 308 8.74 19.09 -25.37
C PRO A 308 10.20 18.99 -25.84
N ILE A 309 11.08 18.45 -25.00
CA ILE A 309 12.51 18.25 -25.31
C ILE A 309 12.66 17.20 -26.41
N HIS A 310 11.95 16.08 -26.29
CA HIS A 310 11.96 15.03 -27.32
C HIS A 310 11.37 15.50 -28.66
N MET A 311 10.38 16.40 -28.64
CA MET A 311 9.76 16.95 -29.85
C MET A 311 10.67 17.90 -30.62
N GLN A 312 11.71 18.48 -30.00
CA GLN A 312 12.67 19.31 -30.73
C GLN A 312 13.35 18.51 -31.84
N TYR A 313 13.69 17.24 -31.61
CA TYR A 313 14.30 16.36 -32.62
C TYR A 313 13.42 16.07 -33.84
N LEU A 314 12.12 16.35 -33.76
CA LEU A 314 11.15 16.16 -34.85
C LEU A 314 10.82 17.47 -35.58
N LYS A 315 11.04 18.63 -34.96
CA LYS A 315 10.75 19.94 -35.55
C LYS A 315 11.94 20.43 -36.39
N PRO A 316 11.77 20.63 -37.71
CA PRO A 316 12.84 21.10 -38.58
C PRO A 316 12.94 22.63 -38.51
N GLU A 317 13.26 23.20 -37.35
CA GLU A 317 13.51 24.64 -37.23
C GLU A 317 14.97 24.98 -37.56
N ASN A 318 15.93 24.23 -37.01
CA ASN A 318 17.37 24.49 -37.18
C ASN A 318 18.24 23.22 -37.43
N HIS A 319 17.65 22.04 -37.54
CA HIS A 319 18.36 20.78 -37.80
C HIS A 319 17.48 19.79 -38.59
N PRO A 320 18.06 18.82 -39.33
CA PRO A 320 17.28 17.76 -39.96
C PRO A 320 16.54 16.91 -38.90
N PRO A 321 15.35 16.36 -39.21
CA PRO A 321 14.60 15.54 -38.28
C PRO A 321 15.32 14.21 -38.01
N LEU A 322 15.32 13.76 -36.75
CA LEU A 322 15.96 12.52 -36.33
C LEU A 322 15.20 11.29 -36.88
N LYS A 323 15.94 10.23 -37.25
CA LYS A 323 15.35 8.94 -37.62
C LYS A 323 14.51 8.40 -36.46
N PHE A 324 13.31 7.93 -36.76
CA PHE A 324 12.35 7.49 -35.73
C PHE A 324 12.89 6.35 -34.82
N PRO A 325 13.57 5.30 -35.31
CA PRO A 325 14.16 4.30 -34.41
C PRO A 325 15.21 4.88 -33.45
N HIS A 326 16.00 5.86 -33.90
CA HIS A 326 16.98 6.54 -33.05
C HIS A 326 16.28 7.42 -32.01
N LEU A 327 15.13 8.01 -32.35
CA LEU A 327 14.30 8.75 -31.40
C LEU A 327 13.76 7.83 -30.29
N ILE A 328 13.34 6.60 -30.62
CA ILE A 328 12.88 5.63 -29.62
C ILE A 328 14.01 5.28 -28.64
N ILE A 329 15.21 4.96 -29.16
CA ILE A 329 16.38 4.64 -28.33
C ILE A 329 16.75 5.84 -27.46
N TRP A 330 16.79 7.04 -28.04
CA TRP A 330 17.04 8.28 -27.30
C TRP A 330 16.04 8.48 -26.15
N ARG A 331 14.74 8.33 -26.43
CA ARG A 331 13.70 8.50 -25.42
C ARG A 331 13.85 7.49 -24.30
N TRP A 332 14.05 6.21 -24.62
CA TRP A 332 14.24 5.18 -23.60
C TRP A 332 15.49 5.46 -22.75
N CYS A 333 16.65 5.73 -23.37
CA CYS A 333 17.87 6.06 -22.64
C CYS A 333 17.72 7.32 -21.76
N ALA A 334 17.04 8.36 -22.27
CA ALA A 334 16.78 9.59 -21.53
C ALA A 334 15.86 9.34 -20.34
N THR A 335 14.78 8.58 -20.51
CA THR A 335 13.85 8.21 -19.43
C THR A 335 14.55 7.41 -18.34
N ILE A 336 15.32 6.37 -18.70
CA ILE A 336 16.08 5.57 -17.71
C ILE A 336 17.10 6.44 -16.97
N SER A 337 17.84 7.30 -17.69
CA SER A 337 18.81 8.21 -17.06
C SER A 337 18.14 9.22 -16.13
N ALA A 338 16.97 9.74 -16.52
CA ALA A 338 16.19 10.64 -15.68
C ALA A 338 15.70 9.92 -14.42
N TYR A 339 15.16 8.70 -14.54
CA TYR A 339 14.73 7.91 -13.38
C TYR A 339 15.88 7.61 -12.43
N PHE A 340 17.08 7.33 -12.93
CA PHE A 340 18.26 7.11 -12.10
C PHE A 340 18.62 8.34 -11.26
N MET A 341 18.54 9.55 -11.84
CA MET A 341 18.79 10.81 -11.13
C MET A 341 17.64 11.22 -10.20
N LEU A 342 16.40 11.05 -10.64
CA LEU A 342 15.21 11.41 -9.87
C LEU A 342 15.01 10.49 -8.66
N SER A 343 15.27 9.19 -8.81
CA SER A 343 15.23 8.24 -7.69
C SER A 343 16.35 8.51 -6.68
N LEU A 344 17.50 9.02 -7.13
CA LEU A 344 18.60 9.43 -6.26
C LEU A 344 18.18 10.66 -5.44
N ALA A 345 17.64 11.69 -6.10
CA ALA A 345 17.13 12.88 -5.44
C ALA A 345 16.01 12.54 -4.43
N TYR A 346 15.10 11.63 -4.80
CA TYR A 346 14.06 11.12 -3.90
C TYR A 346 14.67 10.41 -2.68
N SER A 347 15.65 9.53 -2.90
CA SER A 347 16.30 8.78 -1.82
C SER A 347 17.12 9.68 -0.89
N PHE A 348 17.68 10.79 -1.41
CA PHE A 348 18.34 11.79 -0.59
C PHE A 348 17.40 12.52 0.37
N VAL A 349 16.09 12.57 0.10
CA VAL A 349 15.13 13.14 1.07
C VAL A 349 15.14 12.30 2.35
N SER A 350 15.02 10.97 2.23
CA SER A 350 15.12 10.04 3.36
C SER A 350 16.41 10.23 4.15
N MET A 351 17.53 10.40 3.43
CA MET A 351 18.83 10.68 4.04
C MET A 351 18.88 12.04 4.77
N ALA A 352 18.33 13.10 4.16
CA ALA A 352 18.32 14.44 4.72
C ALA A 352 17.48 14.53 6.01
N PHE A 353 16.44 13.71 6.12
CA PHE A 353 15.62 13.57 7.33
C PHE A 353 16.18 12.54 8.33
N GLN A 354 17.49 12.26 8.25
CA GLN A 354 18.27 11.51 9.24
C GLN A 354 17.79 10.07 9.46
N ILE A 355 17.23 9.44 8.42
CA ILE A 355 17.04 7.98 8.44
C ILE A 355 18.42 7.33 8.44
N ASN A 356 18.59 6.31 9.28
CA ASN A 356 19.87 5.66 9.46
C ASN A 356 20.21 4.75 8.25
N PHE A 357 21.31 5.05 7.56
CA PHE A 357 21.81 4.25 6.44
C PHE A 357 23.25 3.75 6.62
N TRP A 358 23.93 4.13 7.71
CA TRP A 358 25.37 3.92 7.86
C TRP A 358 25.80 3.60 9.30
N HIS A 359 25.09 4.06 10.32
CA HIS A 359 25.44 3.75 11.70
C HIS A 359 24.94 2.36 12.05
N THR A 360 25.84 1.49 12.52
CA THR A 360 25.45 0.12 12.92
C THR A 360 25.02 0.13 14.38
N ASN A 361 23.86 -0.46 14.66
CA ASN A 361 23.40 -0.73 16.02
C ASN A 361 24.37 -1.73 16.69
N SER A 362 24.67 -1.55 17.97
CA SER A 362 25.48 -2.50 18.74
C SER A 362 24.89 -3.92 18.74
N ILE A 363 23.57 -4.01 18.58
CA ILE A 363 22.82 -5.26 18.47
C ILE A 363 22.55 -5.54 16.99
N THR A 364 23.27 -6.52 16.44
CA THR A 364 23.12 -6.99 15.04
C THR A 364 22.42 -8.34 14.94
N SER A 365 22.11 -8.97 16.07
CA SER A 365 21.42 -10.27 16.07
C SER A 365 19.95 -10.13 15.64
N GLU A 366 19.48 -11.11 14.87
CA GLU A 366 18.09 -11.24 14.42
C GLU A 366 17.11 -11.49 15.58
N THR A 367 17.58 -12.09 16.67
CA THR A 367 16.75 -12.55 17.81
C THR A 367 16.83 -11.64 19.04
N GLN A 368 17.68 -10.61 18.99
CA GLN A 368 17.80 -9.63 20.06
C GLN A 368 16.99 -8.37 19.74
N VAL A 369 16.49 -7.73 20.80
CA VAL A 369 15.75 -6.47 20.69
C VAL A 369 16.70 -5.37 20.24
N THR A 370 16.32 -4.65 19.18
CA THR A 370 17.09 -3.50 18.70
C THR A 370 17.12 -2.39 19.75
N ASN A 371 18.30 -1.81 19.99
CA ASN A 371 18.42 -0.64 20.85
C ASN A 371 17.93 0.62 20.12
N MET A 372 16.72 1.09 20.43
CA MET A 372 16.12 2.28 19.81
C MET A 372 16.97 3.56 19.94
N MET A 373 17.80 3.67 21.00
CA MET A 373 18.63 4.87 21.21
C MET A 373 19.73 5.02 20.15
N GLU A 374 20.14 3.91 19.53
CA GLU A 374 21.17 3.88 18.48
C GLU A 374 20.56 3.92 17.06
N GLY A 375 19.22 3.94 16.95
CA GLY A 375 18.50 3.80 15.69
C GLY A 375 18.44 2.36 15.18
N ASN A 376 17.76 2.13 14.05
CA ASN A 376 17.61 0.78 13.51
C ASN A 376 18.93 0.16 13.04
N PRO A 377 19.00 -1.18 13.00
CA PRO A 377 20.13 -1.86 12.37
C PRO A 377 20.16 -1.57 10.87
N VAL A 378 21.37 -1.52 10.30
CA VAL A 378 21.56 -1.38 8.86
C VAL A 378 21.69 -2.75 8.21
N SER A 379 20.74 -3.14 7.37
CA SER A 379 20.68 -4.50 6.79
C SER A 379 21.84 -4.84 5.86
N TYR A 380 22.44 -3.84 5.22
CA TYR A 380 23.52 -4.04 4.24
C TYR A 380 24.78 -3.25 4.59
N GLY A 381 24.96 -2.92 5.86
CA GLY A 381 26.10 -2.12 6.33
C GLY A 381 26.18 -0.77 5.60
N SER A 382 27.36 -0.43 5.08
CA SER A 382 27.60 0.81 4.31
C SER A 382 26.89 0.84 2.95
N GLY A 383 26.44 -0.31 2.44
CA GLY A 383 25.71 -0.42 1.18
C GLY A 383 24.21 -0.13 1.28
N THR A 384 23.67 0.02 2.49
CA THR A 384 22.21 0.14 2.75
C THR A 384 21.57 1.27 1.93
N PHE A 385 22.21 2.44 1.88
CA PHE A 385 21.71 3.55 1.05
C PHE A 385 21.67 3.21 -0.44
N VAL A 386 22.71 2.54 -0.96
CA VAL A 386 22.79 2.20 -2.38
C VAL A 386 21.70 1.18 -2.74
N VAL A 387 21.46 0.19 -1.88
CA VAL A 387 20.37 -0.78 -2.07
C VAL A 387 19.01 -0.11 -2.03
N TYR A 388 18.77 0.79 -1.07
CA TYR A 388 17.54 1.59 -0.99
C TYR A 388 17.32 2.45 -2.23
N TRP A 389 18.36 3.14 -2.70
CA TRP A 389 18.29 3.93 -3.93
C TRP A 389 18.01 3.05 -5.16
N MET A 390 18.68 1.90 -5.29
CA MET A 390 18.43 0.97 -6.39
C MET A 390 17.01 0.42 -6.35
N LEU A 391 16.45 0.13 -5.18
CA LEU A 391 15.05 -0.27 -5.03
C LEU A 391 14.11 0.80 -5.58
N ASN A 392 14.32 2.07 -5.18
CA ASN A 392 13.55 3.20 -5.69
C ASN A 392 13.74 3.41 -7.20
N PHE A 393 14.95 3.20 -7.73
CA PHE A 393 15.23 3.29 -9.16
C PHE A 393 14.47 2.26 -9.98
N PHE A 394 14.57 0.97 -9.61
CA PHE A 394 13.81 -0.09 -10.29
C PHE A 394 12.31 0.07 -10.07
N GLY A 395 11.89 0.59 -8.91
CA GLY A 395 10.52 1.00 -8.65
C GLY A 395 10.03 2.05 -9.65
N MET A 396 10.83 3.09 -9.89
CA MET A 396 10.50 4.15 -10.86
C MET A 396 10.44 3.62 -12.29
N ILE A 397 11.32 2.69 -12.65
CA ILE A 397 11.27 2.02 -13.96
C ILE A 397 9.96 1.24 -14.10
N ALA A 398 9.61 0.41 -13.12
CA ALA A 398 8.42 -0.44 -13.16
C ALA A 398 7.12 0.37 -13.23
N LEU A 399 6.99 1.38 -12.36
CA LEU A 399 5.79 2.20 -12.25
C LEU A 399 5.71 3.29 -13.33
N GLY A 400 6.85 3.93 -13.63
CA GLY A 400 6.96 5.05 -14.54
C GLY A 400 6.83 4.66 -16.01
N LEU A 401 7.57 3.64 -16.45
CA LEU A 401 7.47 3.21 -17.86
C LEU A 401 6.07 2.68 -18.20
N ALA A 402 5.36 2.07 -17.24
CA ALA A 402 3.96 1.70 -17.43
C ALA A 402 3.10 2.93 -17.74
N CYS A 403 3.26 4.01 -16.97
CA CYS A 403 2.59 5.28 -17.22
C CYS A 403 2.97 5.89 -18.58
N GLU A 404 4.25 5.89 -18.96
CA GLU A 404 4.69 6.42 -20.26
C GLU A 404 4.12 5.62 -21.43
N ASN A 405 4.11 4.29 -21.32
CA ASN A 405 3.55 3.41 -22.34
C ASN A 405 2.06 3.68 -22.55
N VAL A 406 1.29 3.78 -21.46
CA VAL A 406 -0.13 4.11 -21.56
C VAL A 406 -0.33 5.56 -22.03
N ALA A 407 0.58 6.49 -21.74
CA ALA A 407 0.48 7.89 -22.18
C ALA A 407 0.52 7.99 -23.69
N MET A 408 1.44 7.25 -24.30
CA MET A 408 1.60 7.16 -25.74
C MET A 408 0.41 6.50 -26.43
N VAL A 409 -0.28 5.58 -25.76
CA VAL A 409 -1.42 4.84 -26.32
C VAL A 409 -2.73 5.62 -26.16
N VAL A 410 -3.04 6.04 -24.94
CA VAL A 410 -4.33 6.62 -24.56
C VAL A 410 -4.37 8.12 -24.81
N GLY A 411 -3.33 8.85 -24.38
CA GLY A 411 -3.22 10.29 -24.49
C GLY A 411 -4.11 11.09 -23.52
N MET A 412 -4.25 12.40 -23.75
CA MET A 412 -4.94 13.33 -22.84
C MET A 412 -6.40 13.52 -23.27
N PRO A 413 -7.38 13.64 -22.34
CA PRO A 413 -7.25 13.73 -20.88
C PRO A 413 -7.30 12.37 -20.14
N TRP A 414 -7.59 11.28 -20.87
CA TRP A 414 -7.87 9.95 -20.33
C TRP A 414 -6.71 9.33 -19.54
N MET A 415 -5.48 9.75 -19.83
CA MET A 415 -4.30 9.41 -19.03
C MET A 415 -4.49 9.76 -17.54
N GLY A 416 -5.15 10.87 -17.20
CA GLY A 416 -5.43 11.22 -15.80
C GLY A 416 -6.24 10.14 -15.07
N LEU A 417 -7.18 9.48 -15.75
CA LEU A 417 -7.94 8.36 -15.17
C LEU A 417 -7.07 7.12 -14.98
N PHE A 418 -6.18 6.82 -15.94
CA PHE A 418 -5.23 5.73 -15.77
C PHE A 418 -4.31 5.95 -14.57
N LEU A 419 -3.78 7.17 -14.38
CA LEU A 419 -2.96 7.49 -13.23
C LEU A 419 -3.70 7.25 -11.90
N ILE A 420 -4.96 7.69 -11.81
CA ILE A 420 -5.81 7.47 -10.62
C ILE A 420 -5.98 5.97 -10.35
N PHE A 421 -6.32 5.19 -11.37
CA PHE A 421 -6.44 3.73 -11.27
C PHE A 421 -5.11 3.08 -10.86
N TRP A 422 -4.00 3.49 -11.48
CA TRP A 422 -2.68 2.94 -11.25
C TRP A 422 -2.20 3.19 -9.82
N VAL A 423 -2.40 4.42 -9.31
CA VAL A 423 -2.09 4.77 -7.92
C VAL A 423 -2.97 3.99 -6.95
N ILE A 424 -4.30 4.01 -7.14
CA ILE A 424 -5.22 3.36 -6.19
C ILE A 424 -5.02 1.85 -6.14
N SER A 425 -4.88 1.19 -7.30
CA SER A 425 -4.65 -0.26 -7.33
C SER A 425 -3.34 -0.66 -6.63
N ASN A 426 -2.24 0.05 -6.88
CA ASN A 426 -0.97 -0.18 -6.19
C ASN A 426 -1.11 0.05 -4.68
N VAL A 427 -1.60 1.22 -4.27
CA VAL A 427 -1.73 1.60 -2.86
C VAL A 427 -2.57 0.60 -2.06
N SER A 428 -3.70 0.16 -2.63
CA SER A 428 -4.62 -0.80 -1.98
C SER A 428 -3.94 -2.11 -1.60
N THR A 429 -2.91 -2.53 -2.33
CA THR A 429 -2.20 -3.80 -2.12
C THR A 429 -0.83 -3.66 -1.46
N SER A 430 -0.35 -2.44 -1.25
CA SER A 430 1.01 -2.20 -0.77
C SER A 430 1.05 -1.70 0.67
N PHE A 431 0.09 -0.87 1.08
CA PHE A 431 0.07 -0.32 2.45
C PHE A 431 -0.76 -1.16 3.42
N TYR A 432 -1.50 -2.12 2.89
CA TYR A 432 -2.35 -3.01 3.67
C TYR A 432 -1.95 -4.44 3.40
N ASP A 433 -2.00 -5.23 4.47
CA ASP A 433 -1.60 -6.62 4.40
C ASP A 433 -2.59 -7.46 3.60
N ILE A 434 -2.05 -8.12 2.57
CA ILE A 434 -2.78 -8.98 1.66
C ILE A 434 -3.28 -10.24 2.38
N GLU A 435 -2.65 -10.67 3.49
CA GLU A 435 -3.07 -11.84 4.27
C GLU A 435 -4.47 -11.68 4.86
N ILE A 436 -4.82 -10.46 5.29
CA ILE A 436 -6.15 -10.12 5.87
C ILE A 436 -7.08 -9.44 4.87
N ALA A 437 -6.61 -9.15 3.66
CA ALA A 437 -7.45 -8.67 2.56
C ALA A 437 -8.31 -9.81 1.97
N PRO A 438 -9.42 -9.50 1.28
CA PRO A 438 -10.14 -10.49 0.47
C PRO A 438 -9.20 -11.14 -0.54
N GLY A 439 -9.36 -12.45 -0.80
CA GLY A 439 -8.49 -13.20 -1.72
C GLY A 439 -8.41 -12.63 -3.14
N PHE A 440 -9.34 -11.76 -3.52
CA PHE A 440 -9.24 -10.94 -4.73
C PHE A 440 -7.92 -10.15 -4.80
N TYR A 441 -7.43 -9.56 -3.71
CA TYR A 441 -6.24 -8.70 -3.69
C TYR A 441 -4.90 -9.43 -3.84
N ARG A 442 -4.90 -10.76 -4.00
CA ARG A 442 -3.66 -11.54 -4.22
C ARG A 442 -2.90 -11.15 -5.49
N TRP A 443 -3.55 -10.49 -6.46
CA TRP A 443 -2.84 -9.88 -7.59
C TRP A 443 -1.83 -8.81 -7.15
N GLY A 444 -2.02 -8.23 -5.95
CA GLY A 444 -1.13 -7.25 -5.33
C GLY A 444 0.31 -7.72 -5.17
N TYR A 445 0.54 -9.02 -4.98
CA TYR A 445 1.90 -9.58 -4.91
C TYR A 445 2.68 -9.38 -6.22
N ALA A 446 1.99 -9.21 -7.35
CA ALA A 446 2.63 -8.90 -8.63
C ALA A 446 2.77 -7.39 -8.86
N TRP A 447 2.15 -6.52 -8.05
CA TRP A 447 2.16 -5.08 -8.30
C TRP A 447 3.47 -4.46 -7.81
N PRO A 448 4.08 -3.54 -8.57
CA PRO A 448 5.42 -3.03 -8.23
C PRO A 448 5.50 -2.37 -6.86
N LEU A 449 4.47 -1.60 -6.47
CA LEU A 449 4.52 -0.84 -5.22
C LEU A 449 4.57 -1.76 -3.98
N HIS A 450 4.00 -2.98 -4.06
CA HIS A 450 4.03 -3.92 -2.94
C HIS A 450 5.47 -4.36 -2.65
N SER A 451 6.23 -4.71 -3.70
CA SER A 451 7.65 -5.03 -3.58
C SER A 451 8.52 -3.85 -3.13
N ILE A 452 8.15 -2.61 -3.49
CA ILE A 452 8.89 -1.42 -3.02
C ILE A 452 8.64 -1.20 -1.52
N VAL A 453 7.41 -1.33 -1.05
CA VAL A 453 7.09 -1.18 0.38
C VAL A 453 7.81 -2.25 1.19
N GLU A 454 7.65 -3.52 0.83
CA GLU A 454 8.25 -4.65 1.54
C GLU A 454 9.77 -4.59 1.52
N GLY A 455 10.36 -4.29 0.36
CA GLY A 455 11.80 -4.10 0.23
C GLY A 455 12.30 -2.91 1.05
N SER A 456 11.58 -1.78 1.07
CA SER A 456 11.99 -0.62 1.87
C SER A 456 11.91 -0.90 3.36
N ARG A 457 10.87 -1.61 3.82
CA ARG A 457 10.75 -2.05 5.22
C ARG A 457 11.91 -2.98 5.61
N SER A 458 12.24 -3.96 4.77
CA SER A 458 13.37 -4.87 5.01
C SER A 458 14.71 -4.12 5.07
N ILE A 459 14.97 -3.18 4.16
CA ILE A 459 16.23 -2.42 4.12
C ILE A 459 16.39 -1.46 5.32
N LEU A 460 15.29 -0.79 5.74
CA LEU A 460 15.34 0.29 6.74
C LEU A 460 15.19 -0.19 8.19
N PHE A 461 14.56 -1.35 8.39
CA PHE A 461 14.26 -1.89 9.72
C PHE A 461 14.89 -3.26 9.96
N ASP A 462 15.70 -3.79 9.04
CA ASP A 462 16.37 -5.09 9.19
C ASP A 462 15.43 -6.26 9.46
N LEU A 463 14.34 -6.31 8.70
CA LEU A 463 13.39 -7.43 8.68
C LEU A 463 13.87 -8.54 7.75
N HIS A 464 13.28 -9.72 7.91
CA HIS A 464 13.56 -10.89 7.07
C HIS A 464 13.60 -10.54 5.58
N SER A 465 14.74 -10.87 4.95
CA SER A 465 15.03 -10.40 3.61
C SER A 465 14.31 -11.23 2.55
N ARG A 466 13.40 -10.59 1.82
CA ARG A 466 12.84 -11.08 0.54
C ARG A 466 13.31 -10.26 -0.66
N ILE A 467 14.38 -9.49 -0.49
CA ILE A 467 14.80 -8.45 -1.43
C ILE A 467 15.04 -8.98 -2.85
N GLY A 468 15.47 -10.24 -3.00
CA GLY A 468 15.65 -10.88 -4.29
C GLY A 468 14.35 -11.08 -5.06
N LEU A 469 13.25 -11.42 -4.36
CA LEU A 469 11.92 -11.50 -4.93
C LEU A 469 11.42 -10.11 -5.33
N ASP A 470 11.62 -9.12 -4.46
CA ASP A 470 11.19 -7.74 -4.69
C ASP A 470 11.86 -7.13 -5.92
N PHE A 471 13.20 -7.21 -6.02
CA PHE A 471 13.91 -6.79 -7.24
C PHE A 471 13.49 -7.61 -8.46
N GLY A 472 13.25 -8.92 -8.30
CA GLY A 472 12.80 -9.79 -9.40
C GLY A 472 11.50 -9.30 -10.03
N ILE A 473 10.51 -8.94 -9.22
CA ILE A 473 9.22 -8.41 -9.68
C ILE A 473 9.39 -7.05 -10.36
N LEU A 474 10.17 -6.15 -9.77
CA LEU A 474 10.41 -4.81 -10.33
C LEU A 474 11.16 -4.86 -11.67
N ILE A 475 12.18 -5.71 -11.78
CA ILE A 475 12.93 -5.92 -13.01
C ILE A 475 12.04 -6.57 -14.08
N ALA A 476 11.18 -7.53 -13.71
CA ALA A 476 10.25 -8.14 -14.64
C ALA A 476 9.29 -7.10 -15.25
N TRP A 477 8.70 -6.22 -14.42
CA TRP A 477 7.89 -5.09 -14.90
C TRP A 477 8.69 -4.13 -15.78
N GLY A 478 9.91 -3.78 -15.38
CA GLY A 478 10.79 -2.93 -16.18
C GLY A 478 11.11 -3.52 -17.55
N ALA A 479 11.37 -4.83 -17.62
CA ALA A 479 11.65 -5.55 -18.85
C ALA A 479 10.42 -5.61 -19.77
N VAL A 480 9.24 -5.95 -19.22
CA VAL A 480 7.97 -5.96 -19.96
C VAL A 480 7.67 -4.56 -20.51
N ASN A 481 7.73 -3.53 -19.68
CA ASN A 481 7.48 -2.16 -20.11
C ASN A 481 8.48 -1.68 -21.16
N THR A 482 9.75 -2.05 -21.04
CA THR A 482 10.79 -1.74 -22.05
C THR A 482 10.49 -2.42 -23.38
N LEU A 483 9.99 -3.66 -23.38
CA LEU A 483 9.60 -4.38 -24.58
C LEU A 483 8.40 -3.71 -25.28
N PHE A 484 7.43 -3.20 -24.52
CA PHE A 484 6.26 -2.49 -25.05
C PHE A 484 6.58 -1.06 -25.52
N PHE A 485 7.58 -0.41 -24.94
CA PHE A 485 7.95 0.98 -25.24
C PHE A 485 8.08 1.32 -26.74
N PRO A 486 8.82 0.55 -27.57
CA PRO A 486 8.90 0.81 -29.00
C PRO A 486 7.54 0.68 -29.70
N LEU A 487 6.73 -0.32 -29.32
CA LEU A 487 5.39 -0.53 -29.89
C LEU A 487 4.47 0.66 -29.59
N CYS A 488 4.48 1.14 -28.35
CA CYS A 488 3.73 2.32 -27.93
C CYS A 488 4.18 3.59 -28.67
N CYS A 489 5.49 3.77 -28.88
CA CYS A 489 6.02 4.88 -29.69
C CYS A 489 5.49 4.83 -31.13
N TRP A 490 5.53 3.66 -31.77
CA TRP A 490 5.01 3.48 -33.13
C TRP A 490 3.51 3.77 -33.20
N PHE A 491 2.75 3.33 -32.21
CA PHE A 491 1.31 3.61 -32.14
C PHE A 491 1.02 5.10 -31.97
N MET A 492 1.74 5.80 -31.10
CA MET A 492 1.63 7.25 -30.95
C MET A 492 1.89 7.98 -32.28
N ARG A 493 2.94 7.58 -33.01
CA ARG A 493 3.24 8.13 -34.34
C ARG A 493 2.09 7.88 -35.32
N TRP A 494 1.54 6.68 -35.34
CA TRP A 494 0.41 6.33 -36.19
C TRP A 494 -0.80 7.22 -35.90
N LYS A 495 -1.14 7.46 -34.62
CA LYS A 495 -2.22 8.37 -34.22
C LYS A 495 -1.99 9.80 -34.73
N THR A 496 -0.79 10.32 -34.56
CA THR A 496 -0.43 11.66 -35.02
C THR A 496 -0.53 11.79 -36.55
N GLN A 497 -0.15 10.75 -37.30
CA GLN A 497 -0.25 10.76 -38.76
C GLN A 497 -1.70 10.69 -39.27
N HIS A 498 -2.61 10.07 -38.52
CA HIS A 498 -4.02 9.90 -38.91
C HIS A 498 -4.96 10.95 -38.29
N ASN A 499 -4.43 11.99 -37.63
CA ASN A 499 -5.21 13.05 -36.96
C ASN A 499 -6.33 12.51 -36.05
N ILE A 500 -6.07 11.42 -35.33
CA ILE A 500 -7.05 10.83 -34.42
C ILE A 500 -7.12 11.72 -33.16
N HIS A 501 -8.19 12.48 -33.02
CA HIS A 501 -8.44 13.30 -31.84
C HIS A 501 -9.00 12.45 -30.70
N GLU A 502 -8.33 12.51 -29.54
CA GLU A 502 -8.62 11.69 -28.34
C GLU A 502 -9.81 12.23 -27.53
N TYR A 503 -10.24 13.45 -27.84
CA TYR A 503 -11.36 14.14 -27.19
C TYR A 503 -12.33 14.62 -28.26
N TRP A 504 -13.62 14.71 -27.91
CA TRP A 504 -14.66 15.18 -28.82
C TRP A 504 -14.23 16.51 -29.44
N PRO A 505 -14.05 16.58 -30.78
CA PRO A 505 -13.72 17.84 -31.42
C PRO A 505 -14.80 18.87 -31.05
N LEU A 506 -14.36 20.09 -30.76
CA LEU A 506 -15.21 21.19 -30.34
C LEU A 506 -15.96 21.85 -31.52
N ASP A 507 -16.01 21.19 -32.67
CA ASP A 507 -16.54 21.71 -33.92
C ASP A 507 -18.04 21.39 -34.12
#